data_AF-W3V2Z6-F1
#
_entry.id   AF-W3V2Z6-F1
#
_cell.length_a   1.000
_cell.length_b   1.000
_cell.length_c   1.000
_cell.angle_alpha   90.00
_cell.angle_beta   90.00
_cell.angle_gamma   90.00
#
_symmetry.space_group_name_H-M   'P 1'
#
loop_
_entity.id
_entity.type
_entity.pdbx_description
1 polymer ?
#
loop_
_entity_poly.entity_id
_entity_poly.type
_entity_poly.pdbx_seq_one_letter_code
_entity_poly.pdbx_strand_id
1 'polypeptide(L)' 'MNEHVRNNRYFADKHEFRDKVFKFFTTTLPDIADSLTSRINDHFQVLKTAS' A
#
# COMPACT_ATOMS: atom_id res chain seq x y z
N MET A 1 0.65 -3.11 -0.69
CA MET A 1 0.45 -4.32 0.13
C MET A 1 1.53 -5.38 -0.10
N ASN A 2 1.85 -5.78 -1.34
CA ASN A 2 2.84 -6.85 -1.57
C ASN A 2 4.20 -6.53 -0.92
N GLU A 3 4.75 -5.34 -1.15
CA GLU A 3 6.00 -4.87 -0.55
C GLU A 3 5.99 -4.90 0.99
N HIS A 4 4.87 -4.52 1.62
CA HIS A 4 4.79 -4.34 3.08
C HIS A 4 4.26 -5.56 3.86
N VAL A 5 3.55 -6.47 3.20
CA VAL A 5 2.83 -7.57 3.86
C VAL A 5 3.27 -8.93 3.34
N ARG A 6 3.40 -9.13 2.03
CA ARG A 6 3.64 -10.46 1.46
C ARG A 6 5.12 -10.67 1.13
N ASN A 7 5.68 -9.85 0.26
CA ASN A 7 7.08 -9.88 -0.19
C ASN A 7 7.66 -11.29 -0.36
N ASN A 8 6.88 -12.21 -0.97
CA ASN A 8 7.19 -13.64 -1.12
C ASN A 8 7.61 -14.39 0.16
N ARG A 9 7.29 -13.84 1.34
CA ARG A 9 7.50 -14.47 2.63
C ARG A 9 6.39 -15.48 2.90
N TYR A 10 6.79 -16.67 3.33
CA TYR A 10 5.87 -17.67 3.85
C TYR A 10 5.48 -17.35 5.30
N PHE A 11 4.19 -17.50 5.60
CA PHE A 11 3.65 -17.39 6.95
C PHE A 11 3.37 -18.78 7.48
N ALA A 12 4.05 -19.14 8.58
CA ALA A 12 3.89 -20.45 9.20
C ALA A 12 2.53 -20.58 9.92
N ASP A 13 1.92 -19.46 10.28
CA ASP A 13 0.66 -19.42 11.00
C ASP A 13 -0.35 -18.45 10.35
N LYS A 14 -1.62 -18.87 10.38
CA LYS A 14 -2.73 -18.12 9.78
C LYS A 14 -3.07 -16.84 10.56
N HIS A 15 -2.86 -16.83 11.88
CA HIS A 15 -3.08 -15.64 12.71
C HIS A 15 -2.00 -14.61 12.42
N GLU A 16 -0.74 -15.02 12.28
CA GLU A 16 0.34 -14.10 11.88
C GLU A 16 0.03 -13.41 10.54
N PHE A 17 -0.40 -14.18 9.52
CA PHE A 17 -0.79 -13.61 8.24
C PHE A 17 -1.95 -12.61 8.40
N ARG A 18 -3.00 -13.01 9.12
CA ARG A 18 -4.18 -12.18 9.35
C ARG A 18 -3.81 -10.88 10.06
N ASP A 19 -3.02 -10.93 11.12
CA ASP A 19 -2.61 -9.76 11.90
C ASP A 19 -1.77 -8.78 11.06
N LYS A 20 -0.87 -9.32 10.22
CA LYS A 20 -0.10 -8.49 9.28
C LYS A 20 -0.98 -7.80 8.25
N VAL A 21 -1.99 -8.52 7.73
CA VAL A 21 -2.97 -7.93 6.80
C VAL A 21 -3.80 -6.85 7.50
N PHE A 22 -4.32 -7.11 8.69
CA PHE A 22 -5.09 -6.10 9.45
C PHE A 22 -4.24 -4.86 9.75
N LYS A 23 -3.02 -5.04 10.28
CA LYS A 23 -2.10 -3.94 10.57
C LYS A 23 -1.76 -3.12 9.32
N PHE A 24 -1.67 -3.76 8.15
CA PHE A 24 -1.46 -3.04 6.92
C PHE A 24 -2.61 -2.07 6.62
N PHE A 25 -3.86 -2.49 6.75
CA PHE A 25 -5.00 -1.61 6.46
C PHE A 25 -5.23 -0.55 7.54
N THR A 26 -4.97 -0.85 8.81
CA THR A 26 -5.27 0.08 9.92
C THR A 26 -4.15 1.06 10.23
N THR A 27 -2.90 0.73 9.87
CA THR A 27 -1.73 1.56 10.21
C THR A 27 -0.92 1.88 8.97
N THR A 28 -0.37 0.86 8.31
CA THR A 28 0.63 1.08 7.26
C THR A 28 0.07 1.77 6.02
N LEU A 29 -1.17 1.46 5.60
CA LEU A 29 -1.80 2.05 4.43
C LEU A 29 -2.09 3.54 4.64
N PRO A 30 -2.71 3.99 5.75
CA PRO A 30 -2.79 5.41 6.10
C PRO A 30 -1.44 6.11 6.07
N ASP A 31 -0.40 5.52 6.67
CA ASP A 31 0.93 6.14 6.77
C ASP A 31 1.60 6.37 5.40
N ILE A 32 1.31 5.51 4.41
CA ILE A 32 1.89 5.61 3.05
C ILE A 32 0.91 6.15 2.01
N ALA A 33 -0.30 6.56 2.41
CA ALA A 33 -1.39 6.92 1.49
C ALA A 33 -1.00 8.07 0.54
N ASP A 34 -0.32 9.10 1.07
CA ASP A 34 0.13 10.25 0.30
C ASP A 34 1.19 9.86 -0.76
N SER A 35 2.15 9.03 -0.37
CA SER A 35 3.17 8.51 -1.29
C SER A 35 2.54 7.61 -2.38
N LEU A 36 1.53 6.82 -2.01
CA LEU A 36 0.80 5.96 -2.95
C LEU A 36 0.02 6.79 -3.98
N THR A 37 -0.57 7.91 -3.55
CA THR A 37 -1.28 8.85 -4.41
C THR A 37 -0.34 9.50 -5.42
N SER A 38 0.91 9.80 -5.04
CA SER A 38 1.94 10.25 -5.99
C SER A 38 2.29 9.14 -6.99
N ARG A 39 2.58 7.91 -6.52
CA ARG A 39 2.96 6.78 -7.39
C ARG A 39 1.89 6.41 -8.42
N ILE A 40 0.60 6.51 -8.07
CA ILE A 40 -0.51 6.27 -9.00
C ILE A 40 -0.49 7.31 -10.14
N ASN A 41 -0.06 8.54 -9.85
CA ASN A 41 0.02 9.64 -10.81
C ASN A 41 1.39 9.77 -11.49
N ASP A 42 2.45 9.10 -11.02
CA ASP A 42 3.80 9.18 -11.62
C ASP A 42 3.84 8.71 -13.09
N HIS A 43 2.88 7.89 -13.51
CA HIS A 43 2.73 7.43 -14.91
C HIS A 43 1.45 7.93 -15.60
N PHE A 44 0.65 8.77 -14.94
CA PHE A 44 -0.56 9.34 -15.53
C PHE A 44 -0.35 10.83 -15.77
N GLN A 45 -0.64 11.30 -16.99
CA GLN A 45 -0.62 12.74 -17.25
C GLN A 45 -1.69 13.42 -16.39
N VAL A 46 -1.25 14.22 -15.41
CA VAL A 46 -2.13 15.12 -14.67
C VAL A 46 -2.45 16.30 -15.59
N LEU A 47 -3.61 16.26 -16.24
CA LEU A 47 -4.09 17.36 -17.07
C LEU A 47 -4.46 18.54 -16.18
N LYS A 48 -3.68 19.62 -16.23
CA LYS A 48 -4.04 20.89 -15.61
C LYS A 48 -4.96 21.65 -16.57
N THR A 49 -6.08 22.15 -16.05
CA THR A 49 -7.00 23.00 -16.83
C THR A 49 -6.30 24.30 -17.22
N ALA A 50 -6.43 24.71 -18.48
CA ALA A 50 -5.93 26.00 -18.94
C ALA A 50 -6.68 27.15 -18.24
N SER A 51 -5.93 28.16 -17.79
CA SER A 51 -6.47 29.45 -17.31
C SER A 51 -6.98 30.31 -18.45
#